data_AF-A0A7W3QP63-F1
#
_entry.id   AF-A0A7W3QP63-F1
#
_cell.length_a   1.000
_cell.length_b   1.000
_cell.length_c   1.000
_cell.angle_alpha   90.00
_cell.angle_beta   90.00
_cell.angle_gamma   90.00
#
_symmetry.space_group_name_H-M   'P 1'
#
loop_
_entity.id
_entity.type
_entity.pdbx_description
1 polymer ?
#
loop_
_entity_poly.entity_id
_entity_poly.type
_entity_poly.pdbx_seq_one_letter_code
_entity_poly.pdbx_strand_id
1 'polypeptide(L)'
;MEIELGTVTCPSGRLVIADTGYLGLWSGDAAPVADADLLAGITDPELRESVANAADLEIVGPDAERAARSFDRQSGTWLYDIPAHGVPKIVESFEAHRREHGLDARVERLPERVPHRERAERAARAGGDGFVMQGVPVVVAPLPAGSAPRVTGTRRDYGRIGVRWETITVHVSDAEAVASRRLDTVGVDAARLSLIDADALGAWRHDEPLDGLADVAFWGRSQEEAAARFDAPPLGRPGEEGVRGWADLDVRTAVERAMAVQEWADASPERLLAVDFRPHSHHFEALSLIRAAGSGVTEVGGARTLAFATSWGDGLYPVHADLDAAGRPARIRIALGDEDRARRLEELHDRWS
;
A
#
# COMPACT_ATOMS: atom_id res chain seq x y z
N MET A 1 14.77 17.77 -11.83
CA MET A 1 14.49 17.16 -13.15
C MET A 1 13.30 16.23 -12.98
N GLU A 2 12.32 16.29 -13.89
CA GLU A 2 11.19 15.36 -13.90
C GLU A 2 11.60 14.06 -14.59
N ILE A 3 11.30 12.91 -13.98
CA ILE A 3 11.61 11.57 -14.45
C ILE A 3 10.29 10.88 -14.76
N GLU A 4 10.17 10.22 -15.91
CA GLU A 4 8.98 9.43 -16.25
C GLU A 4 9.05 8.05 -15.60
N LEU A 5 7.99 7.66 -14.89
CA LEU A 5 7.88 6.33 -14.26
C LEU A 5 7.01 5.38 -15.09
N GLY A 6 6.11 5.91 -15.92
CA GLY A 6 5.26 5.13 -16.82
C GLY A 6 3.87 5.74 -17.00
N THR A 7 2.92 4.89 -17.35
CA THR A 7 1.50 5.26 -17.54
C THR A 7 0.62 4.25 -16.83
N VAL A 8 -0.35 4.74 -16.06
CA VAL A 8 -1.41 3.89 -15.47
C VAL A 8 -2.68 4.02 -16.28
N THR A 9 -3.57 3.03 -16.22
CA THR A 9 -4.91 3.16 -16.80
C THR A 9 -5.94 3.00 -15.71
N CYS A 10 -6.99 3.83 -15.75
CA CYS A 10 -8.04 3.82 -14.74
C CYS A 10 -9.42 3.68 -15.41
N PRO A 11 -9.79 2.46 -15.88
CA PRO A 11 -11.08 2.21 -16.50
C PRO A 11 -12.26 2.64 -15.65
N SER A 12 -12.18 2.41 -14.33
CA SER A 12 -13.24 2.72 -13.39
C SER A 12 -13.34 4.20 -13.01
N GLY A 13 -12.28 4.97 -13.26
CA GLY A 13 -12.16 6.35 -12.77
C GLY A 13 -11.81 6.47 -11.28
N ARG A 14 -11.46 5.36 -10.61
CA ARG A 14 -11.10 5.31 -9.19
C ARG A 14 -9.66 4.82 -9.03
N LEU A 15 -8.70 5.75 -8.95
CA LEU A 15 -7.30 5.42 -8.75
C LEU A 15 -7.02 5.23 -7.26
N VAL A 16 -6.69 4.01 -6.86
CA VAL A 16 -6.25 3.65 -5.51
C VAL A 16 -4.74 3.85 -5.40
N ILE A 17 -4.32 4.53 -4.34
CA ILE A 17 -2.94 4.74 -3.94
C ILE A 17 -2.77 4.03 -2.61
N ALA A 18 -1.99 2.96 -2.62
CA ALA A 18 -1.83 2.07 -1.47
C ALA A 18 -0.42 1.49 -1.41
N ASP A 19 -0.05 0.99 -0.24
CA ASP A 19 1.17 0.21 -0.11
C ASP A 19 1.10 -1.08 -0.94
N THR A 20 2.11 -1.29 -1.80
CA THR A 20 2.24 -2.49 -2.65
C THR A 20 2.27 -3.79 -1.84
N GLY A 21 2.83 -3.77 -0.63
CA GLY A 21 2.90 -4.90 0.31
C GLY A 21 1.56 -5.32 0.90
N TYR A 22 0.54 -4.47 0.82
CA TYR A 22 -0.77 -4.75 1.42
C TYR A 22 -1.89 -4.95 0.40
N LEU A 23 -1.58 -4.96 -0.90
CA LEU A 23 -2.61 -5.16 -1.94
C LEU A 23 -3.30 -6.53 -1.86
N GLY A 24 -2.69 -7.52 -1.21
CA GLY A 24 -3.34 -8.81 -0.92
C GLY A 24 -4.54 -8.70 0.03
N LEU A 25 -4.64 -7.61 0.81
CA LEU A 25 -5.75 -7.38 1.74
C LEU A 25 -7.01 -6.84 1.06
N TRP A 26 -6.95 -6.54 -0.25
CA TRP A 26 -8.08 -6.00 -1.00
C TRP A 26 -9.22 -7.02 -1.11
N SER A 27 -10.43 -6.67 -0.64
CA SER A 27 -11.57 -7.58 -0.61
C SER A 27 -12.46 -7.49 -1.86
N GLY A 28 -12.20 -6.53 -2.77
CA GLY A 28 -13.06 -6.28 -3.92
C GLY A 28 -14.50 -5.97 -3.50
N ASP A 29 -15.44 -6.76 -4.01
CA ASP A 29 -16.87 -6.70 -3.69
C ASP A 29 -17.26 -7.52 -2.45
N ALA A 30 -16.35 -8.33 -1.90
CA ALA A 30 -16.61 -9.12 -0.70
C ALA A 30 -16.41 -8.28 0.56
N ALA A 31 -17.14 -8.63 1.63
CA ALA A 31 -16.87 -8.08 2.96
C ALA A 31 -15.41 -8.41 3.35
N PRO A 32 -14.63 -7.45 3.86
CA PRO A 32 -13.26 -7.72 4.27
C PRO A 32 -13.22 -8.75 5.41
N VAL A 33 -12.35 -9.75 5.26
CA VAL A 33 -12.04 -10.74 6.31
C VAL A 33 -10.62 -10.46 6.80
N ALA A 34 -10.41 -10.52 8.11
CA ALA A 34 -9.09 -10.33 8.68
C ALA A 34 -8.10 -11.35 8.11
N ASP A 35 -6.94 -10.85 7.69
CA ASP A 35 -5.87 -11.66 7.12
C ASP A 35 -5.33 -12.71 8.11
N ALA A 36 -5.10 -13.93 7.60
CA ALA A 36 -4.71 -15.05 8.44
C ALA A 36 -3.31 -14.86 9.03
N ASP A 37 -2.37 -14.30 8.27
CA ASP A 37 -0.99 -14.07 8.73
C ASP A 37 -0.94 -12.92 9.73
N LEU A 38 -1.73 -11.86 9.49
CA LEU A 38 -1.94 -10.80 10.47
C LEU A 38 -2.46 -11.37 11.81
N LEU A 39 -3.47 -12.24 11.78
CA LEU A 39 -4.02 -12.86 12.98
C LEU A 39 -3.04 -13.82 13.67
N ALA A 40 -2.21 -14.53 12.89
CA ALA A 40 -1.17 -15.41 13.41
C ALA A 40 -0.08 -14.63 14.18
N GLY A 41 0.22 -13.40 13.76
CA GLY A 41 1.16 -12.51 14.44
C GLY A 41 0.69 -11.95 15.79
N ILE A 42 -0.63 -11.93 16.04
CA ILE A 42 -1.19 -11.47 17.31
C ILE A 42 -1.13 -12.61 18.31
N THR A 43 -0.35 -12.49 19.38
CA THR A 43 -0.20 -13.55 20.40
C THR A 43 -1.34 -13.58 21.41
N ASP A 44 -1.89 -12.42 21.78
CA ASP A 44 -3.03 -12.27 22.68
C ASP A 44 -4.34 -12.79 22.03
N PRO A 45 -4.96 -13.85 22.58
CA PRO A 45 -6.20 -14.39 22.04
C PRO A 45 -7.37 -13.41 22.01
N GLU A 46 -7.53 -12.57 23.04
CA GLU A 46 -8.65 -11.62 23.12
C GLU A 46 -8.48 -10.51 22.08
N LEU A 47 -7.25 -10.02 21.92
CA LEU A 47 -6.93 -9.05 20.87
C LEU A 47 -7.14 -9.66 19.48
N ARG A 48 -6.70 -10.90 19.26
CA ARG A 48 -6.87 -11.62 17.98
C ARG A 48 -8.34 -11.76 17.62
N GLU A 49 -9.16 -12.25 18.56
CA GLU A 49 -10.61 -12.36 18.37
C GLU A 49 -11.23 -10.99 18.10
N SER A 50 -10.77 -9.95 18.79
CA SER A 50 -11.28 -8.61 18.57
C SER A 50 -10.92 -8.02 17.20
N VAL A 51 -9.74 -8.32 16.65
CA VAL A 51 -9.33 -7.88 15.31
C VAL A 51 -10.10 -8.66 14.25
N ALA A 52 -10.25 -9.98 14.43
CA ALA A 52 -11.03 -10.83 13.54
C ALA A 52 -12.50 -10.38 13.44
N ASN A 53 -13.05 -9.84 14.53
CA ASN A 53 -14.42 -9.32 14.61
C ASN A 53 -14.52 -7.79 14.47
N ALA A 54 -13.59 -7.17 13.75
CA ALA A 54 -13.66 -5.73 13.46
C ALA A 54 -15.00 -5.36 12.80
N ALA A 55 -15.43 -4.12 13.03
CA ALA A 55 -16.70 -3.61 12.54
C ALA A 55 -16.54 -2.25 11.89
N ASP A 56 -17.44 -1.95 10.97
CA ASP A 56 -17.58 -0.63 10.38
C ASP A 56 -18.74 0.11 11.06
N LEU A 57 -18.56 1.41 11.26
CA LEU A 57 -19.54 2.30 11.84
C LEU A 57 -19.87 3.44 10.88
N GLU A 58 -21.07 3.99 10.98
CA GLU A 58 -21.53 5.16 10.23
C GLU A 58 -22.01 6.23 11.20
N ILE A 59 -21.60 7.47 10.95
CA ILE A 59 -22.15 8.65 11.60
C ILE A 59 -23.37 9.08 10.79
N VAL A 60 -24.56 8.99 11.38
CA VAL A 60 -25.84 9.29 10.75
C VAL A 60 -26.56 10.43 11.46
N GLY A 61 -27.55 11.03 10.80
CA GLY A 61 -28.39 12.11 11.35
C GLY A 61 -28.19 13.45 10.63
N PRO A 62 -29.00 14.47 10.96
CA PRO A 62 -28.98 15.78 10.28
C PRO A 62 -27.62 16.48 10.31
N ASP A 63 -26.85 16.34 11.40
CA ASP A 63 -25.53 16.94 11.56
C ASP A 63 -24.37 15.98 11.25
N ALA A 64 -24.63 14.83 10.61
CA ALA A 64 -23.65 13.76 10.43
C ALA A 64 -22.30 14.23 9.85
N GLU A 65 -22.33 14.96 8.74
CA GLU A 65 -21.09 15.45 8.12
C GLU A 65 -20.35 16.46 8.99
N ARG A 66 -21.09 17.33 9.67
CA ARG A 66 -20.50 18.33 10.57
C ARG A 66 -19.86 17.65 11.77
N ALA A 67 -20.54 16.65 12.34
CA ALA A 67 -20.04 15.85 13.44
C ALA A 67 -18.80 15.04 13.05
N ALA A 68 -18.81 14.42 11.87
CA ALA A 68 -17.66 13.70 11.35
C ALA A 68 -16.43 14.61 11.20
N ARG A 69 -16.59 15.78 10.57
CA ARG A 69 -15.51 16.75 10.38
C ARG A 69 -14.92 17.27 11.69
N SER A 70 -15.74 17.49 12.72
CA SER A 70 -15.23 17.96 14.02
C SER A 70 -14.73 16.84 14.93
N PHE A 71 -15.16 15.59 14.72
CA PHE A 71 -14.71 14.42 15.47
C PHE A 71 -13.35 13.90 14.96
N ASP A 72 -13.08 14.09 13.66
CA ASP A 72 -11.77 13.95 13.01
C ASP A 72 -11.04 12.63 13.32
N ARG A 73 -11.73 11.50 13.10
CA ARG A 73 -11.17 10.15 13.30
C ARG A 73 -10.80 9.45 12.01
N GLN A 74 -11.69 9.50 11.03
CA GLN A 74 -11.47 9.06 9.66
C GLN A 74 -12.26 10.01 8.76
N SER A 75 -11.93 10.00 7.48
CA SER A 75 -12.52 10.92 6.51
C SER A 75 -13.96 10.53 6.14
N GLY A 76 -14.81 11.54 5.95
CA GLY A 76 -16.25 11.36 5.73
C GLY A 76 -17.00 10.85 6.97
N THR A 77 -18.20 10.34 6.77
CA THR A 77 -19.10 9.87 7.86
C THR A 77 -18.89 8.42 8.25
N TRP A 78 -17.80 7.78 7.82
CA TRP A 78 -17.57 6.35 7.99
C TRP A 78 -16.36 6.11 8.88
N LEU A 79 -16.44 5.10 9.73
CA LEU A 79 -15.35 4.64 10.57
C LEU A 79 -15.11 3.15 10.26
N TYR A 80 -14.11 2.87 9.44
CA TYR A 80 -13.82 1.53 8.96
C TYR A 80 -12.88 0.77 9.88
N ASP A 81 -13.03 -0.55 9.92
CA ASP A 81 -12.10 -1.52 10.53
C ASP A 81 -11.81 -1.26 12.01
N ILE A 82 -12.84 -0.86 12.76
CA ILE A 82 -12.73 -0.65 14.21
C ILE A 82 -12.71 -2.02 14.89
N PRO A 83 -11.62 -2.40 15.62
CA PRO A 83 -11.60 -3.67 16.35
C PRO A 83 -12.78 -3.75 17.32
N ALA A 84 -13.35 -4.96 17.52
CA ALA A 84 -14.56 -5.15 18.33
C ALA A 84 -14.47 -4.50 19.73
N HIS A 85 -13.33 -4.63 20.42
CA HIS A 85 -13.09 -4.03 21.74
C HIS A 85 -13.00 -2.49 21.70
N GLY A 86 -12.73 -1.91 20.53
CA GLY A 86 -12.64 -0.47 20.30
C GLY A 86 -14.00 0.19 20.05
N VAL A 87 -14.99 -0.57 19.56
CA VAL A 87 -16.32 -0.04 19.21
C VAL A 87 -16.99 0.70 20.39
N PRO A 88 -17.06 0.14 21.62
CA PRO A 88 -17.67 0.85 22.75
C PRO A 88 -17.01 2.19 23.05
N LYS A 89 -15.67 2.25 22.97
CA LYS A 89 -14.89 3.47 23.22
C LYS A 89 -15.17 4.55 22.17
N ILE A 90 -15.30 4.16 20.90
CA ILE A 90 -15.64 5.09 19.82
C ILE A 90 -17.04 5.65 20.00
N VAL A 91 -18.03 4.80 20.32
CA VAL A 91 -19.41 5.24 20.55
C VAL A 91 -19.50 6.20 21.74
N GLU A 92 -18.85 5.87 22.86
CA GLU A 92 -18.81 6.73 24.04
C GLU A 92 -18.14 8.08 23.74
N SER A 93 -16.97 8.05 23.07
CA SER A 93 -16.24 9.25 22.68
C SER A 93 -17.04 10.14 21.73
N PHE A 94 -17.80 9.55 20.79
CA PHE A 94 -18.64 10.31 19.87
C PHE A 94 -19.86 10.91 20.56
N GLU A 95 -20.49 10.17 21.48
CA GLU A 95 -21.61 10.72 22.27
C GLU A 95 -21.18 11.90 23.14
N ALA A 96 -19.99 11.86 23.73
CA ALA A 96 -19.43 12.99 24.45
C ALA A 96 -19.22 14.20 23.52
N HIS A 97 -18.56 13.98 22.38
CA HIS A 97 -18.30 15.00 21.34
C HIS A 97 -19.59 15.67 20.85
N ARG A 98 -20.61 14.87 20.53
CA ARG A 98 -21.92 15.34 20.08
C ARG A 98 -22.59 16.26 21.09
N ARG A 99 -22.59 15.88 22.37
CA ARG A 99 -23.20 16.68 23.45
C ARG A 99 -22.47 17.99 23.67
N GLU A 100 -21.14 17.96 23.65
CA GLU A 100 -20.30 19.15 23.77
C GLU A 100 -20.58 20.17 22.65
N HIS A 101 -20.79 19.68 21.43
CA HIS A 101 -20.97 20.54 20.25
C HIS A 101 -22.45 20.79 19.88
N GLY A 102 -23.40 20.22 20.64
CA GLY A 102 -24.83 20.37 20.40
C GLY A 102 -25.29 19.82 19.04
N LEU A 103 -24.76 18.68 18.61
CA LEU A 103 -25.02 18.11 17.27
C LEU A 103 -26.14 17.05 17.31
N ASP A 104 -26.96 17.00 16.26
CA ASP A 104 -27.93 15.94 16.00
C ASP A 104 -27.33 14.90 15.03
N ALA A 105 -26.51 14.03 15.60
CA ALA A 105 -25.90 12.90 14.90
C ALA A 105 -25.83 11.70 15.84
N ARG A 106 -25.55 10.50 15.34
CA ARG A 106 -25.24 9.32 16.16
C ARG A 106 -24.35 8.38 15.38
N VAL A 107 -23.64 7.51 16.08
CA VAL A 107 -22.87 6.43 15.46
C VAL A 107 -23.71 5.15 15.46
N GLU A 108 -23.87 4.54 14.29
CA GLU A 108 -24.50 3.25 14.11
C GLU A 108 -23.48 2.22 13.65
N ARG A 109 -23.59 1.00 14.18
CA ARG A 109 -22.78 -0.13 13.71
C ARG A 109 -23.44 -0.75 12.48
N LEU A 110 -22.66 -0.96 11.43
CA LEU A 110 -23.13 -1.66 10.24
C LEU A 110 -23.22 -3.16 10.50
N PRO A 111 -24.18 -3.87 9.86
CA PRO A 111 -24.34 -5.30 10.04
C PRO A 111 -23.15 -6.09 9.48
N GLU A 112 -22.52 -5.59 8.42
CA GLU A 112 -21.36 -6.18 7.75
C GLU A 112 -20.32 -5.10 7.47
N ARG A 113 -19.05 -5.51 7.36
CA ARG A 113 -17.97 -4.62 6.91
C ARG A 113 -18.16 -4.29 5.43
N VAL A 114 -17.99 -3.02 5.09
CA VAL A 114 -18.14 -2.48 3.75
C VAL A 114 -16.99 -2.99 2.86
N PRO A 115 -17.27 -3.59 1.69
CA PRO A 115 -16.24 -4.01 0.74
C PRO A 115 -15.29 -2.89 0.32
N HIS A 116 -14.01 -3.18 0.13
CA HIS A 116 -13.01 -2.15 -0.21
C HIS A 116 -13.32 -1.42 -1.53
N ARG A 117 -13.93 -2.08 -2.51
CA ARG A 117 -14.39 -1.43 -3.75
C ARG A 117 -15.46 -0.37 -3.48
N GLU A 118 -16.42 -0.67 -2.60
CA GLU A 118 -17.47 0.28 -2.20
C GLU A 118 -16.88 1.44 -1.37
N ARG A 119 -15.88 1.17 -0.51
CA ARG A 119 -15.14 2.25 0.19
C ARG A 119 -14.45 3.18 -0.82
N ALA A 120 -13.84 2.63 -1.87
CA ALA A 120 -13.22 3.43 -2.92
C ALA A 120 -14.23 4.24 -3.75
N GLU A 121 -15.41 3.69 -4.05
CA GLU A 121 -16.51 4.41 -4.70
C GLU A 121 -16.98 5.59 -3.84
N ARG A 122 -17.16 5.41 -2.53
CA ARG A 122 -17.53 6.49 -1.60
C ARG A 122 -16.48 7.60 -1.58
N ALA A 123 -15.20 7.25 -1.47
CA ALA A 123 -14.09 8.20 -1.49
C ALA A 123 -14.03 8.97 -2.82
N ALA A 124 -14.21 8.30 -3.96
CA ALA A 124 -14.24 8.94 -5.27
C ALA A 124 -15.43 9.91 -5.43
N ARG A 125 -16.63 9.53 -4.96
CA ARG A 125 -17.83 10.40 -4.95
C ARG A 125 -17.65 11.66 -4.11
N ALA A 126 -16.84 11.59 -3.05
CA ALA A 126 -16.46 12.75 -2.24
C ALA A 126 -15.42 13.66 -2.92
N GLY A 127 -15.05 13.39 -4.18
CA GLY A 127 -14.03 14.13 -4.91
C GLY A 127 -12.60 13.66 -4.63
N GLY A 128 -12.46 12.50 -3.98
CA GLY A 128 -11.21 11.89 -3.55
C GLY A 128 -11.00 12.06 -2.04
N ASP A 129 -10.63 10.95 -1.40
CA ASP A 129 -10.52 10.83 0.05
C ASP A 129 -9.71 9.58 0.44
N GLY A 130 -9.39 9.45 1.73
CA GLY A 130 -8.77 8.26 2.30
C GLY A 130 -9.76 7.31 2.96
N PHE A 131 -9.37 6.05 3.10
CA PHE A 131 -10.04 5.08 3.95
C PHE A 131 -9.03 4.06 4.49
N VAL A 132 -9.47 3.19 5.39
CA VAL A 132 -8.63 2.12 5.95
C VAL A 132 -8.89 0.80 5.23
N MET A 133 -7.84 0.12 4.80
CA MET A 133 -7.87 -1.24 4.24
C MET A 133 -7.20 -2.19 5.25
N GLN A 134 -8.00 -2.81 6.11
CA GLN A 134 -7.54 -3.71 7.19
C GLN A 134 -6.44 -3.10 8.08
N GLY A 135 -6.63 -1.85 8.51
CA GLY A 135 -5.66 -1.11 9.33
C GLY A 135 -4.65 -0.28 8.54
N VAL A 136 -4.58 -0.43 7.21
CA VAL A 136 -3.65 0.33 6.36
C VAL A 136 -4.36 1.51 5.69
N PRO A 137 -3.92 2.76 5.92
CA PRO A 137 -4.49 3.93 5.23
C PRO A 137 -4.21 3.89 3.73
N VAL A 138 -5.26 4.00 2.92
CA VAL A 138 -5.20 4.10 1.46
C VAL A 138 -5.89 5.39 1.00
N VAL A 139 -5.50 5.90 -0.16
CA VAL A 139 -6.11 7.11 -0.74
C VAL A 139 -6.72 6.79 -2.10
N VAL A 140 -7.89 7.36 -2.38
CA VAL A 140 -8.52 7.28 -3.69
C VAL A 140 -8.58 8.66 -4.34
N ALA A 141 -8.09 8.73 -5.58
CA ALA A 141 -8.23 9.90 -6.43
C ALA A 141 -9.22 9.62 -7.57
N PRO A 142 -10.28 10.44 -7.73
CA PRO A 142 -11.18 10.31 -8.86
C PRO A 142 -10.50 10.83 -10.13
N LEU A 143 -10.58 10.04 -11.19
CA LEU A 143 -10.08 10.37 -12.52
C LEU A 143 -11.21 10.25 -13.54
N PRO A 144 -11.08 10.88 -14.73
CA PRO A 144 -11.95 10.55 -15.85
C PRO A 144 -11.88 9.04 -16.14
N ALA A 145 -13.03 8.38 -16.20
CA ALA A 145 -13.10 6.95 -16.50
C ALA A 145 -12.46 6.63 -17.86
N GLY A 146 -11.69 5.53 -17.92
CA GLY A 146 -10.94 5.15 -19.13
C GLY A 146 -9.70 6.00 -19.39
N SER A 147 -9.32 6.90 -18.48
CA SER A 147 -8.10 7.69 -18.62
C SER A 147 -6.84 6.82 -18.52
N ALA A 148 -5.77 7.31 -19.13
CA ALA A 148 -4.45 6.71 -19.10
C ALA A 148 -3.38 7.74 -18.71
N PRO A 149 -3.40 8.28 -17.47
CA PRO A 149 -2.51 9.38 -17.10
C PRO A 149 -1.04 8.94 -17.04
N ARG A 150 -0.17 9.82 -17.51
CA ARG A 150 1.29 9.70 -17.34
C ARG A 150 1.65 9.91 -15.88
N VAL A 151 2.63 9.17 -15.39
CA VAL A 151 3.17 9.31 -14.04
C VAL A 151 4.63 9.72 -14.09
N THR A 152 4.98 10.75 -13.33
CA THR A 152 6.35 11.25 -13.21
C THR A 152 6.75 11.45 -11.76
N GLY A 153 8.05 11.68 -11.54
CA GLY A 153 8.61 11.96 -10.24
C GLY A 153 9.72 12.98 -10.30
N THR A 154 9.88 13.73 -9.22
CA THR A 154 11.01 14.63 -9.02
C THR A 154 11.90 14.10 -7.91
N ARG A 155 13.21 14.12 -8.14
CA ARG A 155 14.20 13.81 -7.10
C ARG A 155 14.91 15.07 -6.63
N ARG A 156 15.28 15.06 -5.36
CA ARG A 156 16.04 16.12 -4.70
C ARG A 156 17.18 15.50 -3.89
N ASP A 157 18.30 16.19 -3.87
CA ASP A 157 19.41 15.88 -2.98
C ASP A 157 19.16 16.53 -1.61
N TYR A 158 19.09 15.71 -0.57
CA TYR A 158 18.88 16.12 0.82
C TYR A 158 20.17 16.06 1.64
N GLY A 159 21.34 16.26 1.00
CA GLY A 159 22.61 16.30 1.70
C GLY A 159 23.04 14.92 2.20
N ARG A 160 23.17 14.74 3.52
CA ARG A 160 23.65 13.46 4.12
C ARG A 160 22.72 12.28 3.80
N ILE A 161 21.43 12.54 3.62
CA ILE A 161 20.42 11.52 3.26
C ILE A 161 20.55 11.07 1.79
N GLY A 162 21.17 11.90 0.94
CA GLY A 162 21.37 11.69 -0.48
C GLY A 162 20.14 12.03 -1.34
N VAL A 163 20.18 11.55 -2.59
CA VAL A 163 19.13 11.81 -3.58
C VAL A 163 17.92 10.92 -3.34
N ARG A 164 16.77 11.54 -3.04
CA ARG A 164 15.48 10.87 -2.77
C ARG A 164 14.37 11.44 -3.63
N TRP A 165 13.26 10.71 -3.73
CA TRP A 165 12.03 11.23 -4.31
C TRP A 165 11.46 12.36 -3.45
N GLU A 166 11.20 13.51 -4.05
CA GLU A 166 10.50 14.62 -3.41
C GLU A 166 8.99 14.47 -3.63
N THR A 167 8.58 14.20 -4.88
CA THR A 167 7.17 14.08 -5.26
C THR A 167 6.99 13.08 -6.40
N ILE A 168 5.88 12.35 -6.38
CA ILE A 168 5.34 11.60 -7.53
C ILE A 168 4.06 12.28 -8.00
N THR A 169 3.89 12.46 -9.31
CA THR A 169 2.78 13.18 -9.93
C THR A 169 2.09 12.33 -10.98
N VAL A 170 0.78 12.16 -10.85
CA VAL A 170 -0.12 11.61 -11.88
C VAL A 170 -0.69 12.78 -12.66
N HIS A 171 -0.41 12.86 -13.96
CA HIS A 171 -0.86 13.95 -14.85
C HIS A 171 -2.21 13.59 -15.45
N VAL A 172 -3.28 14.18 -14.89
CA VAL A 172 -4.67 13.87 -15.28
C VAL A 172 -5.09 14.65 -16.52
N SER A 173 -4.63 15.90 -16.64
CA SER A 173 -4.81 16.73 -17.85
C SER A 173 -3.71 17.78 -17.97
N ASP A 174 -3.64 18.45 -19.11
CA ASP A 174 -2.73 19.57 -19.36
C ASP A 174 -3.24 20.92 -18.83
N ALA A 175 -4.38 20.92 -18.12
CA ALA A 175 -4.94 22.15 -17.56
C ALA A 175 -4.03 22.74 -16.48
N GLU A 176 -4.00 24.07 -16.38
CA GLU A 176 -3.29 24.78 -15.33
C GLU A 176 -3.98 24.55 -13.97
N ALA A 177 -3.19 24.14 -12.98
CA ALA A 177 -3.67 24.04 -11.62
C ALA A 177 -3.73 25.42 -10.96
N VAL A 178 -4.90 25.79 -10.45
CA VAL A 178 -5.14 27.08 -9.77
C VAL A 178 -5.36 26.92 -8.26
N ALA A 179 -5.58 25.69 -7.80
CA ALA A 179 -5.76 25.35 -6.39
C ALA A 179 -5.18 23.97 -6.07
N SER A 180 -4.92 23.70 -4.79
CA SER A 180 -4.49 22.39 -4.32
C SER A 180 -5.30 22.01 -3.09
N ARG A 181 -5.80 20.78 -3.06
CA ARG A 181 -6.56 20.20 -1.94
C ARG A 181 -5.88 18.91 -1.49
N ARG A 182 -5.67 18.73 -0.18
CA ARG A 182 -5.25 17.43 0.36
C ARG A 182 -6.41 16.45 0.20
N LEU A 183 -6.13 15.29 -0.38
CA LEU A 183 -7.06 14.16 -0.42
C LEU A 183 -7.03 13.46 0.93
N ASP A 184 -5.91 12.82 1.26
CA ASP A 184 -5.63 12.27 2.59
C ASP A 184 -4.13 11.88 2.67
N THR A 185 -3.81 10.77 3.31
CA THR A 185 -2.47 10.28 3.61
C THR A 185 -2.44 8.78 3.37
N VAL A 186 -1.56 8.33 2.50
CA VAL A 186 -1.34 6.89 2.32
C VAL A 186 -0.33 6.40 3.37
N GLY A 187 -0.63 5.26 3.99
CA GLY A 187 0.29 4.58 4.89
C GLY A 187 1.11 3.53 4.15
N VAL A 188 2.40 3.46 4.47
CA VAL A 188 3.37 2.54 3.87
C VAL A 188 4.18 1.89 4.99
N ASP A 189 4.27 0.58 4.96
CA ASP A 189 5.08 -0.28 5.84
C ASP A 189 5.91 -1.32 5.05
N ALA A 190 5.82 -1.31 3.72
CA ALA A 190 6.70 -2.08 2.84
C ALA A 190 7.53 -1.18 1.90
N ALA A 191 7.76 0.08 2.26
CA ALA A 191 8.57 1.06 1.53
C ALA A 191 8.21 1.30 0.04
N ARG A 192 7.01 0.89 -0.38
CA ARG A 192 6.59 0.86 -1.78
C ARG A 192 5.14 1.30 -1.92
N LEU A 193 4.83 1.96 -3.03
CA LEU A 193 3.48 2.40 -3.35
C LEU A 193 3.06 1.87 -4.71
N SER A 194 1.78 1.55 -4.83
CA SER A 194 1.12 1.22 -6.09
C SER A 194 0.02 2.22 -6.42
N LEU A 195 -0.11 2.51 -7.71
CA LEU A 195 -1.19 3.27 -8.32
C LEU A 195 -2.00 2.28 -9.17
N ILE A 196 -3.20 1.93 -8.73
CA ILE A 196 -4.00 0.87 -9.34
C ILE A 196 -5.47 1.27 -9.42
N ASP A 197 -6.15 0.85 -10.48
CA ASP A 197 -7.59 1.01 -10.61
C ASP A 197 -8.34 0.13 -9.60
N ALA A 198 -9.36 0.69 -8.92
CA ALA A 198 -10.08 -0.02 -7.87
C ALA A 198 -10.77 -1.32 -8.34
N ASP A 199 -11.27 -1.38 -9.57
CA ASP A 199 -11.92 -2.58 -10.11
C ASP A 199 -10.85 -3.60 -10.55
N ALA A 200 -9.77 -3.14 -11.19
CA ALA A 200 -8.64 -3.97 -11.55
C ALA A 200 -7.97 -4.65 -10.35
N LEU A 201 -7.89 -3.95 -9.21
CA LEU A 201 -7.31 -4.47 -7.97
C LEU A 201 -8.04 -5.74 -7.47
N GLY A 202 -9.30 -5.98 -7.87
CA GLY A 202 -9.99 -7.25 -7.61
C GLY A 202 -9.36 -8.48 -8.29
N ALA A 203 -8.55 -8.28 -9.34
CA ALA A 203 -7.80 -9.33 -10.01
C ALA A 203 -6.37 -9.50 -9.45
N TRP A 204 -5.97 -8.70 -8.46
CA TRP A 204 -4.64 -8.78 -7.87
C TRP A 204 -4.40 -10.17 -7.26
N ARG A 205 -3.15 -10.62 -7.36
CA ARG A 205 -2.66 -11.88 -6.79
C ARG A 205 -1.37 -11.55 -6.08
N HIS A 206 -1.40 -11.68 -4.76
CA HIS A 206 -0.29 -11.31 -3.90
C HIS A 206 0.69 -12.48 -3.78
N ASP A 207 0.20 -13.64 -3.36
CA ASP A 207 1.04 -14.83 -3.12
C ASP A 207 0.79 -15.95 -4.13
N GLU A 208 -0.37 -15.95 -4.80
CA GLU A 208 -0.70 -16.96 -5.79
C GLU A 208 0.02 -16.69 -7.12
N PRO A 209 0.74 -17.68 -7.66
CA PRO A 209 1.42 -17.56 -8.95
C PRO A 209 0.40 -17.57 -10.10
N LEU A 210 0.63 -16.74 -11.10
CA LEU A 210 -0.25 -16.59 -12.27
C LEU A 210 -0.08 -17.71 -13.30
N ASP A 211 1.11 -18.30 -13.36
CA ASP A 211 1.54 -19.28 -14.36
C ASP A 211 1.92 -20.65 -13.75
N GLY A 212 1.78 -20.80 -12.43
CA GLY A 212 2.21 -21.99 -11.70
C GLY A 212 3.72 -22.10 -11.49
N LEU A 213 4.47 -21.01 -11.71
CA LEU A 213 5.91 -20.94 -11.54
C LEU A 213 6.33 -20.01 -10.38
N ALA A 214 7.54 -20.22 -9.91
CA ALA A 214 8.17 -19.40 -8.88
C ALA A 214 9.69 -19.38 -9.03
N ASP A 215 10.30 -18.28 -8.60
CA ASP A 215 11.73 -18.19 -8.36
C ASP A 215 12.02 -18.56 -6.89
N VAL A 216 13.22 -19.09 -6.65
CA VAL A 216 13.78 -19.21 -5.30
C VAL A 216 15.09 -18.45 -5.31
N ALA A 217 15.21 -17.47 -4.41
CA ALA A 217 16.37 -16.62 -4.30
C ALA A 217 16.98 -16.74 -2.91
N PHE A 218 18.29 -16.68 -2.82
CA PHE A 218 18.98 -16.57 -1.54
C PHE A 218 20.26 -15.76 -1.65
N TRP A 219 20.59 -15.07 -0.56
CA TRP A 219 21.75 -14.19 -0.46
C TRP A 219 22.21 -14.10 0.99
N GLY A 220 23.46 -13.68 1.19
CA GLY A 220 24.04 -13.50 2.52
C GLY A 220 25.44 -14.06 2.64
N ARG A 221 25.93 -14.15 3.87
CA ARG A 221 27.32 -14.53 4.17
C ARG A 221 27.65 -15.94 3.67
N SER A 222 26.69 -16.85 3.79
CA SER A 222 26.88 -18.26 3.41
C SER A 222 26.34 -18.60 2.02
N GLN A 223 26.07 -17.60 1.17
CA GLN A 223 25.42 -17.83 -0.14
C GLN A 223 26.23 -18.74 -1.08
N GLU A 224 27.56 -18.62 -1.10
CA GLU A 224 28.40 -19.43 -1.99
C GLU A 224 28.51 -20.87 -1.50
N GLU A 225 28.51 -21.07 -0.17
CA GLU A 225 28.46 -22.40 0.44
C GLU A 225 27.12 -23.09 0.12
N ALA A 226 26.01 -22.36 0.27
CA ALA A 226 24.68 -22.83 -0.10
C ALA A 226 24.60 -23.17 -1.59
N ALA A 227 25.09 -22.28 -2.46
CA ALA A 227 25.08 -22.48 -3.91
C ALA A 227 25.87 -23.73 -4.31
N ALA A 228 27.04 -23.97 -3.72
CA ALA A 228 27.82 -25.18 -3.97
C ALA A 228 27.13 -26.44 -3.42
N ARG A 229 26.44 -26.34 -2.28
CA ARG A 229 25.75 -27.48 -1.65
C ARG A 229 24.51 -27.93 -2.43
N PHE A 230 23.81 -26.99 -3.04
CA PHE A 230 22.52 -27.23 -3.71
C PHE A 230 22.60 -27.13 -5.24
N ASP A 231 23.78 -26.89 -5.81
CA ASP A 231 23.97 -26.64 -7.24
C ASP A 231 23.11 -25.46 -7.75
N ALA A 232 23.11 -24.35 -6.99
CA ALA A 232 22.34 -23.17 -7.34
C ALA A 232 23.15 -22.22 -8.25
N PRO A 233 22.66 -21.89 -9.46
CA PRO A 233 23.29 -20.90 -10.31
C PRO A 233 23.13 -19.47 -9.75
N PRO A 234 23.81 -18.46 -10.35
CA PRO A 234 23.33 -17.09 -10.24
C PRO A 234 21.87 -17.00 -10.70
N LEU A 235 21.03 -16.26 -9.98
CA LEU A 235 19.61 -16.15 -10.30
C LEU A 235 19.37 -15.43 -11.65
N GLY A 236 20.21 -14.41 -11.94
CA GLY A 236 20.26 -13.79 -13.26
C GLY A 236 19.10 -12.84 -13.61
N ARG A 237 18.26 -12.47 -12.63
CA ARG A 237 17.21 -11.47 -12.82
C ARG A 237 17.81 -10.04 -12.76
N PRO A 238 17.26 -9.07 -13.51
CA PRO A 238 17.74 -7.68 -13.47
C PRO A 238 17.64 -7.04 -12.08
N GLY A 239 18.69 -6.32 -11.65
CA GLY A 239 18.74 -5.69 -10.32
C GLY A 239 19.01 -6.66 -9.17
N GLU A 240 19.44 -7.88 -9.48
CA GLU A 240 19.73 -8.95 -8.51
C GLU A 240 21.17 -9.49 -8.68
N GLU A 241 22.10 -8.59 -9.00
CA GLU A 241 23.50 -8.94 -9.15
C GLU A 241 24.05 -9.56 -7.85
N GLY A 242 24.61 -10.78 -7.96
CA GLY A 242 25.18 -11.50 -6.82
C GLY A 242 24.20 -12.39 -6.05
N VAL A 243 22.90 -12.41 -6.42
CA VAL A 243 21.91 -13.32 -5.85
C VAL A 243 22.04 -14.72 -6.47
N ARG A 244 21.92 -15.74 -5.64
CA ARG A 244 21.93 -17.16 -6.04
C ARG A 244 20.52 -17.73 -5.98
N GLY A 245 20.27 -18.78 -6.75
CA GLY A 245 18.97 -19.44 -6.72
C GLY A 245 18.57 -20.06 -8.05
N TRP A 246 17.28 -20.26 -8.21
CA TRP A 246 16.71 -20.86 -9.41
C TRP A 246 15.50 -20.06 -9.87
N ALA A 247 15.43 -19.83 -11.17
CA ALA A 247 14.33 -19.13 -11.80
C ALA A 247 13.33 -20.12 -12.44
N ASP A 248 12.08 -19.68 -12.59
CA ASP A 248 11.05 -20.32 -13.40
C ASP A 248 10.81 -21.80 -13.04
N LEU A 249 10.87 -22.12 -11.74
CA LEU A 249 10.59 -23.46 -11.26
C LEU A 249 9.09 -23.68 -11.13
N ASP A 250 8.63 -24.92 -11.36
CA ASP A 250 7.33 -25.35 -10.87
C ASP A 250 7.22 -25.06 -9.35
N VAL A 251 6.08 -24.51 -8.94
CA VAL A 251 5.85 -24.02 -7.56
C VAL A 251 6.16 -25.07 -6.50
N ARG A 252 5.79 -26.33 -6.72
CA ARG A 252 6.08 -27.38 -5.75
C ARG A 252 7.58 -27.59 -5.62
N THR A 253 8.28 -27.64 -6.76
CA THR A 253 9.74 -27.75 -6.79
C THR A 253 10.41 -26.55 -6.12
N ALA A 254 9.89 -25.35 -6.34
CA ALA A 254 10.38 -24.13 -5.71
C ALA A 254 10.21 -24.17 -4.18
N VAL A 255 9.04 -24.58 -3.68
CA VAL A 255 8.81 -24.76 -2.23
C VAL A 255 9.78 -25.79 -1.65
N GLU A 256 9.91 -26.97 -2.28
CA GLU A 256 10.82 -28.03 -1.83
C GLU A 256 12.28 -27.51 -1.75
N ARG A 257 12.71 -26.71 -2.74
CA ARG A 257 14.06 -26.11 -2.73
C ARG A 257 14.22 -25.00 -1.70
N ALA A 258 13.25 -24.09 -1.58
CA ALA A 258 13.30 -23.01 -0.60
C ALA A 258 13.38 -23.58 0.82
N MET A 259 12.54 -24.58 1.14
CA MET A 259 12.57 -25.28 2.43
C MET A 259 13.91 -25.97 2.67
N ALA A 260 14.45 -26.70 1.69
CA ALA A 260 15.73 -27.38 1.85
C ALA A 260 16.90 -26.41 2.13
N VAL A 261 16.92 -25.25 1.48
CA VAL A 261 17.93 -24.21 1.72
C VAL A 261 17.73 -23.58 3.10
N GLN A 262 16.48 -23.27 3.48
CA GLN A 262 16.14 -22.69 4.78
C GLN A 262 16.52 -23.63 5.93
N GLU A 263 16.13 -24.91 5.86
CA GLU A 263 16.49 -25.93 6.85
C GLU A 263 18.01 -26.09 7.00
N TRP A 264 18.75 -26.02 5.88
CA TRP A 264 20.21 -26.07 5.92
C TRP A 264 20.82 -24.84 6.58
N ALA A 265 20.27 -23.65 6.35
CA ALA A 265 20.70 -22.43 7.01
C ALA A 265 20.41 -22.51 8.52
N ASP A 266 19.19 -22.88 8.90
CA ASP A 266 18.74 -22.97 10.29
C ASP A 266 19.48 -24.03 11.11
N ALA A 267 20.04 -25.06 10.46
CA ALA A 267 20.88 -26.06 11.10
C ALA A 267 22.19 -25.51 11.70
N SER A 268 22.58 -24.27 11.40
CA SER A 268 23.72 -23.61 12.03
C SER A 268 23.52 -22.09 12.14
N PRO A 269 23.61 -21.48 13.34
CA PRO A 269 23.46 -20.04 13.51
C PRO A 269 24.57 -19.22 12.82
N GLU A 270 25.67 -19.86 12.41
CA GLU A 270 26.73 -19.20 11.64
C GLU A 270 26.37 -19.02 10.16
N ARG A 271 25.37 -19.77 9.66
CA ARG A 271 24.90 -19.69 8.27
C ARG A 271 23.90 -18.56 8.11
N LEU A 272 24.44 -17.34 8.05
CA LEU A 272 23.66 -16.14 7.84
C LEU A 272 23.22 -16.05 6.37
N LEU A 273 22.01 -16.54 6.10
CA LEU A 273 21.40 -16.59 4.78
C LEU A 273 19.95 -16.11 4.86
N ALA A 274 19.56 -15.25 3.93
CA ALA A 274 18.17 -14.97 3.64
C ALA A 274 17.72 -15.84 2.47
N VAL A 275 16.56 -16.47 2.60
CA VAL A 275 15.92 -17.29 1.56
C VAL A 275 14.55 -16.69 1.27
N ASP A 276 14.23 -16.56 -0.01
CA ASP A 276 13.02 -15.90 -0.48
C ASP A 276 12.34 -16.75 -1.55
N PHE A 277 11.08 -17.11 -1.31
CA PHE A 277 10.23 -17.81 -2.25
C PHE A 277 9.38 -16.79 -2.99
N ARG A 278 9.48 -16.78 -4.31
CA ARG A 278 8.98 -15.69 -5.16
C ARG A 278 8.04 -16.25 -6.23
N PRO A 279 6.77 -16.52 -5.88
CA PRO A 279 5.76 -16.93 -6.85
C PRO A 279 5.65 -15.88 -7.94
N HIS A 280 5.39 -16.28 -9.18
CA HIS A 280 5.15 -15.35 -10.29
C HIS A 280 3.76 -14.71 -10.17
N SER A 281 3.58 -13.93 -9.10
CA SER A 281 2.39 -13.16 -8.78
C SER A 281 2.56 -11.71 -9.23
N HIS A 282 1.48 -10.93 -9.22
CA HIS A 282 1.56 -9.49 -9.52
C HIS A 282 2.45 -8.76 -8.52
N HIS A 283 2.49 -9.20 -7.26
CA HIS A 283 3.34 -8.60 -6.23
C HIS A 283 4.82 -8.80 -6.57
N PHE A 284 5.25 -10.03 -6.82
CA PHE A 284 6.67 -10.30 -7.11
C PHE A 284 7.11 -9.77 -8.47
N GLU A 285 6.23 -9.71 -9.46
CA GLU A 285 6.49 -8.99 -10.71
C GLU A 285 6.77 -7.50 -10.44
N ALA A 286 5.90 -6.83 -9.67
CA ALA A 286 6.09 -5.43 -9.29
C ALA A 286 7.40 -5.22 -8.52
N LEU A 287 7.73 -6.11 -7.58
CA LEU A 287 9.00 -6.05 -6.85
C LEU A 287 10.21 -6.23 -7.78
N SER A 288 10.14 -7.16 -8.74
CA SER A 288 11.20 -7.39 -9.72
C SER A 288 11.49 -6.13 -10.54
N LEU A 289 10.45 -5.46 -11.03
CA LEU A 289 10.60 -4.22 -11.78
C LEU A 289 11.14 -3.07 -10.90
N ILE A 290 10.72 -2.98 -9.64
CA ILE A 290 11.26 -2.01 -8.68
C ILE A 290 12.74 -2.27 -8.41
N ARG A 291 13.18 -3.53 -8.25
CA ARG A 291 14.61 -3.84 -8.07
C ARG A 291 15.41 -3.47 -9.32
N ALA A 292 14.88 -3.72 -10.50
CA ALA A 292 15.54 -3.43 -11.76
C ALA A 292 15.68 -1.92 -12.06
N ALA A 293 14.65 -1.10 -11.74
CA ALA A 293 14.58 0.28 -12.23
C ALA A 293 14.09 1.31 -11.19
N GLY A 294 13.68 0.89 -9.99
CA GLY A 294 13.07 1.73 -8.95
C GLY A 294 11.56 1.96 -9.12
N SER A 295 10.99 1.57 -10.27
CA SER A 295 9.56 1.59 -10.57
C SER A 295 9.24 0.62 -11.71
N GLY A 296 7.98 0.20 -11.81
CA GLY A 296 7.53 -0.74 -12.84
C GLY A 296 6.05 -0.68 -13.12
N VAL A 297 5.67 -0.95 -14.37
CA VAL A 297 4.26 -1.10 -14.77
C VAL A 297 3.95 -2.58 -14.99
N THR A 298 2.90 -3.07 -14.33
CA THR A 298 2.35 -4.42 -14.51
C THR A 298 0.91 -4.33 -15.02
N GLU A 299 0.40 -5.39 -15.64
CA GLU A 299 -1.00 -5.48 -16.04
C GLU A 299 -1.78 -6.28 -14.99
N VAL A 300 -2.88 -5.72 -14.49
CA VAL A 300 -3.75 -6.35 -13.48
C VAL A 300 -5.18 -6.13 -13.94
N GLY A 301 -5.97 -7.19 -14.11
CA GLY A 301 -7.39 -7.07 -14.48
C GLY A 301 -7.64 -6.26 -15.76
N GLY A 302 -6.70 -6.26 -16.72
CA GLY A 302 -6.76 -5.47 -17.94
C GLY A 302 -6.40 -3.99 -17.79
N ALA A 303 -5.90 -3.57 -16.62
CA ALA A 303 -5.41 -2.22 -16.36
C ALA A 303 -3.90 -2.20 -16.08
N ARG A 304 -3.22 -1.16 -16.56
CA ARG A 304 -1.83 -0.85 -16.22
C ARG A 304 -1.74 -0.27 -14.81
N THR A 305 -1.04 -0.98 -13.95
CA THR A 305 -0.73 -0.62 -12.56
C THR A 305 0.73 -0.17 -12.48
N LEU A 306 1.01 0.92 -11.79
CA LEU A 306 2.40 1.35 -11.54
C LEU A 306 2.76 1.09 -10.08
N ALA A 307 3.91 0.46 -9.83
CA ALA A 307 4.51 0.36 -8.51
C ALA A 307 5.87 1.04 -8.47
N PHE A 308 6.25 1.65 -7.35
CA PHE A 308 7.54 2.31 -7.16
C PHE A 308 7.99 2.30 -5.69
N ALA A 309 9.31 2.34 -5.47
CA ALA A 309 9.87 2.52 -4.13
C ALA A 309 9.73 3.99 -3.69
N THR A 310 9.36 4.22 -2.42
CA THR A 310 9.26 5.58 -1.86
C THR A 310 10.61 6.29 -1.80
N SER A 311 11.71 5.54 -1.83
CA SER A 311 13.09 5.95 -1.52
C SER A 311 13.34 6.42 -0.07
N TRP A 312 12.27 6.62 0.71
CA TRP A 312 12.30 7.06 2.11
C TRP A 312 12.05 5.93 3.11
N GLY A 313 11.65 4.75 2.64
CA GLY A 313 11.19 3.67 3.49
C GLY A 313 9.72 3.82 3.85
N ASP A 314 9.39 3.37 5.06
CA ASP A 314 8.04 3.34 5.60
C ASP A 314 7.57 4.71 6.11
N GLY A 315 6.27 4.86 6.31
CA GLY A 315 5.65 6.02 6.92
C GLY A 315 4.37 6.49 6.22
N LEU A 316 3.97 7.70 6.59
CA LEU A 316 2.74 8.32 6.11
C LEU A 316 3.05 9.40 5.07
N TYR A 317 2.44 9.32 3.88
CA TYR A 317 2.72 10.23 2.77
C TYR A 317 1.45 10.96 2.32
N PRO A 318 1.40 12.31 2.41
CA PRO A 318 0.20 13.05 2.05
C PRO A 318 0.00 13.09 0.54
N VAL A 319 -1.26 12.93 0.14
CA VAL A 319 -1.70 12.94 -1.24
C VAL A 319 -2.57 14.17 -1.48
N HIS A 320 -2.34 14.85 -2.60
CA HIS A 320 -3.03 16.08 -2.97
C HIS A 320 -3.62 15.95 -4.37
N ALA A 321 -4.76 16.61 -4.59
CA ALA A 321 -5.27 16.91 -5.91
C ALA A 321 -5.02 18.39 -6.22
N ASP A 322 -4.29 18.66 -7.30
CA ASP A 322 -4.17 19.99 -7.87
C ASP A 322 -5.32 20.18 -8.85
N LEU A 323 -6.13 21.22 -8.64
CA LEU A 323 -7.41 21.43 -9.32
C LEU A 323 -7.30 22.55 -10.36
N ASP A 324 -7.94 22.35 -11.50
CA ASP A 324 -8.12 23.37 -12.53
C ASP A 324 -9.17 24.42 -12.12
N ALA A 325 -9.36 25.45 -12.97
CA ALA A 325 -10.34 26.51 -12.71
C ALA A 325 -11.79 26.03 -12.63
N ALA A 326 -12.09 24.82 -13.13
CA ALA A 326 -13.40 24.17 -13.02
C ALA A 326 -13.51 23.25 -11.80
N GLY A 327 -12.48 23.20 -10.93
CA GLY A 327 -12.43 22.34 -9.76
C GLY A 327 -12.17 20.86 -10.07
N ARG A 328 -11.73 20.53 -11.29
CA ARG A 328 -11.40 19.15 -11.70
C ARG A 328 -9.93 18.87 -11.47
N PRO A 329 -9.54 17.62 -11.13
CA PRO A 329 -8.13 17.27 -10.98
C PRO A 329 -7.35 17.48 -12.28
N ALA A 330 -6.35 18.36 -12.23
CA ALA A 330 -5.30 18.48 -13.24
C ALA A 330 -4.16 17.51 -12.94
N ARG A 331 -3.82 17.35 -11.65
CA ARG A 331 -2.75 16.46 -11.17
C ARG A 331 -3.10 15.83 -9.84
N ILE A 332 -2.60 14.62 -9.59
CA ILE A 332 -2.56 14.01 -8.26
C ILE A 332 -1.10 13.95 -7.82
N ARG A 333 -0.76 14.54 -6.67
CA ARG A 333 0.62 14.58 -6.15
C ARG A 333 0.74 13.80 -4.85
N ILE A 334 1.72 12.91 -4.80
CA ILE A 334 2.15 12.21 -3.59
C ILE A 334 3.44 12.88 -3.12
N ALA A 335 3.40 13.56 -1.98
CA ALA A 335 4.58 14.19 -1.41
C ALA A 335 5.36 13.15 -0.58
N LEU A 336 6.55 12.79 -1.07
CA LEU A 336 7.38 11.75 -0.46
C LEU A 336 8.45 12.33 0.47
N GLY A 337 9.02 13.47 0.10
CA GLY A 337 10.13 14.08 0.82
C GLY A 337 10.03 15.58 0.93
N ASP A 338 10.41 16.10 2.09
CA ASP A 338 10.64 17.52 2.37
C ASP A 338 11.80 17.67 3.37
N GLU A 339 12.19 18.92 3.64
CA GLU A 339 13.28 19.22 4.58
C GLU A 339 12.98 18.76 6.02
N ASP A 340 11.71 18.71 6.40
CA ASP A 340 11.30 18.25 7.73
C ASP A 340 11.49 16.75 7.89
N ARG A 341 11.12 15.96 6.89
CA ARG A 341 11.37 14.51 6.84
C ARG A 341 12.87 14.22 6.77
N ALA A 342 13.63 14.98 5.96
CA ALA A 342 15.08 14.85 5.92
C ALA A 342 15.71 15.04 7.30
N ARG A 343 15.36 16.13 8.00
CA ARG A 343 15.84 16.43 9.35
C ARG A 343 15.52 15.31 10.35
N ARG A 344 14.29 14.79 10.34
CA ARG A 344 13.90 13.67 11.24
C ARG A 344 14.71 12.39 10.97
N LEU A 345 15.01 12.11 9.71
CA LEU A 345 15.80 10.93 9.34
C LEU A 345 17.28 11.10 9.73
N GLU A 346 17.82 12.31 9.66
CA GLU A 346 19.15 12.64 10.16
C GLU A 346 19.22 12.49 11.68
N GLU A 347 18.25 13.03 12.42
CA GLU A 347 18.15 12.87 13.88
C GLU A 347 18.05 11.40 14.29
N LEU A 348 17.38 10.56 13.49
CA LEU A 348 17.33 9.12 13.70
C LEU A 348 18.69 8.46 13.47
N HIS A 349 19.38 8.78 12.37
CA HIS A 349 20.71 8.23 12.09
C HIS A 349 21.72 8.59 13.17
N ASP A 350 21.75 9.85 13.58
CA ASP A 350 22.71 10.35 14.59
C ASP A 350 22.45 9.73 15.98
N ARG A 351 21.24 9.23 16.26
CA ARG A 351 20.91 8.51 17.50
C ARG A 351 21.41 7.06 17.51
N TRP A 352 21.63 6.46 16.34
CA TRP A 352 21.96 5.03 16.18
C TRP A 352 23.41 4.80 15.69
N SER A 353 24.12 5.88 15.35
CA SER A 353 25.56 5.90 15.03
C SER A 353 26.42 6.07 16.28
#